data_AF-A0A0E0XT10-F1
#
_entry.id   AF-A0A0E0XT10-F1
#
_cell.length_a   1.000
_cell.length_b   1.000
_cell.length_c   1.000
_cell.angle_alpha   90.00
_cell.angle_beta   90.00
_cell.angle_gamma   90.00
#
_symmetry.space_group_name_H-M   'P 1'
#
loop_
_entity.id
_entity.type
_entity.pdbx_description
1 polymer ?
#
loop_
_entity_poly.entity_id
_entity_poly.type
_entity_poly.pdbx_seq_one_letter_code
_entity_poly.pdbx_strand_id
1 'polypeptide(L)'
;MMMNAFFPAMALMVLVGCSTPSPVQKAQRVKVDPLRSLNMEALCKDQAAKRYNTGEQKIDVTAFEQFQGSYEMRGYTFRKEQFVCSFDADGHFLHLSMR
;
A
#
# COMPACT_ATOMS: atom_id res chain seq x y z
N MET A 1 -35.14 -44.90 -40.46
CA MET A 1 -35.08 -44.83 -38.98
C MET A 1 -33.69 -44.31 -38.63
N MET A 2 -33.49 -43.02 -38.38
CA MET A 2 -33.95 -42.17 -37.25
C MET A 2 -33.14 -42.43 -35.98
N MET A 3 -32.67 -41.33 -35.36
CA MET A 3 -31.97 -41.18 -34.07
C MET A 3 -30.43 -41.13 -34.22
N ASN A 4 -29.71 -40.03 -33.99
CA ASN A 4 -29.82 -39.10 -32.88
C ASN A 4 -29.20 -37.73 -33.23
N ALA A 5 -30.00 -36.66 -33.21
CA ALA A 5 -29.57 -35.28 -33.31
C ALA A 5 -29.58 -34.65 -31.90
N PHE A 6 -28.60 -34.98 -31.07
CA PHE A 6 -28.36 -34.36 -29.77
C PHE A 6 -26.85 -34.59 -29.51
N PHE A 7 -25.95 -33.62 -29.44
CA PHE A 7 -25.92 -32.50 -28.52
C PHE A 7 -24.86 -31.47 -28.98
N PRO A 8 -25.23 -30.34 -29.60
CA PRO A 8 -24.40 -29.14 -29.62
C PRO A 8 -24.91 -28.22 -28.50
N ALA A 9 -24.58 -28.48 -27.22
CA ALA A 9 -25.16 -27.67 -26.14
C ALA A 9 -24.42 -27.61 -24.79
N MET A 10 -23.19 -28.11 -24.67
CA MET A 10 -22.47 -28.09 -23.38
C MET A 10 -20.99 -27.74 -23.53
N ALA A 11 -20.72 -26.59 -24.16
CA ALA A 11 -19.36 -26.01 -24.21
C ALA A 11 -19.33 -24.56 -23.70
N LEU A 12 -20.26 -24.21 -22.81
CA LEU A 12 -20.45 -22.86 -22.27
C LEU A 12 -20.71 -22.92 -20.77
N MET A 13 -19.78 -23.44 -19.94
CA MET A 13 -19.93 -23.23 -18.49
C MET A 13 -18.67 -23.43 -17.63
N VAL A 14 -17.47 -23.04 -18.08
CA VAL A 14 -16.30 -23.01 -17.18
C VAL A 14 -15.49 -21.72 -17.34
N LEU A 15 -16.12 -20.60 -17.02
CA LEU A 15 -15.44 -19.35 -16.65
C LEU A 15 -15.96 -18.93 -15.27
N VAL A 16 -15.76 -19.80 -14.27
CA VAL A 16 -15.95 -19.41 -12.87
C VAL A 16 -14.75 -18.56 -12.50
N GLY A 17 -14.95 -17.25 -12.42
CA GLY A 17 -13.93 -16.27 -12.12
C GLY A 17 -13.22 -16.56 -10.79
N CYS A 18 -11.90 -16.52 -10.81
CA CYS A 18 -11.07 -16.45 -9.61
C CYS A 18 -11.29 -15.09 -8.91
N SER A 19 -12.34 -14.96 -8.11
CA SER A 19 -12.43 -13.89 -7.12
C SER A 19 -11.63 -14.31 -5.89
N THR A 20 -10.31 -14.12 -5.94
CA THR A 20 -9.49 -14.23 -4.73
C THR A 20 -9.84 -13.03 -3.83
N PRO A 21 -10.29 -13.24 -2.58
CA PRO A 21 -10.45 -12.14 -1.65
C PRO A 21 -9.07 -11.52 -1.41
N SER A 22 -8.97 -10.19 -1.47
CA SER A 22 -7.75 -9.47 -1.14
C SER A 22 -7.23 -9.96 0.22
N PRO A 23 -5.97 -10.40 0.33
CA PRO A 23 -5.46 -10.92 1.59
C PRO A 23 -5.58 -9.79 2.62
N VAL A 24 -6.41 -10.01 3.64
CA VAL A 24 -6.44 -9.14 4.81
C VAL A 24 -5.11 -9.35 5.52
N GLN A 25 -4.12 -8.56 5.15
CA GLN A 25 -2.81 -8.57 5.77
C GLN A 25 -2.96 -8.13 7.21
N LYS A 26 -3.09 -9.11 8.09
CA LYS A 26 -2.79 -8.99 9.50
C LYS A 26 -1.28 -8.81 9.63
N ALA A 27 -0.77 -7.68 9.17
CA ALA A 27 0.55 -7.23 9.56
C ALA A 27 0.49 -7.04 11.07
N GLN A 28 1.06 -8.02 11.77
CA GLN A 28 1.23 -8.00 13.21
C GLN A 28 1.77 -6.63 13.56
N ARG A 29 1.01 -5.82 14.32
CA ARG A 29 1.50 -4.56 14.89
C ARG A 29 2.64 -4.92 15.84
N VAL A 30 3.82 -5.21 15.30
CA VAL A 30 5.04 -5.24 16.07
C VAL A 30 5.14 -3.84 16.62
N LYS A 31 5.23 -3.72 17.95
CA LYS A 31 5.47 -2.43 18.61
C LYS A 31 6.81 -1.93 18.09
N VAL A 32 6.79 -1.13 17.04
CA VAL A 32 7.98 -0.47 16.53
C VAL A 32 8.45 0.46 17.63
N ASP A 33 9.75 0.41 17.91
CA ASP A 33 10.35 1.27 18.90
C ASP A 33 10.01 2.74 18.59
N PRO A 34 9.48 3.52 19.56
CA PRO A 34 9.06 4.90 19.31
C PRO A 34 10.18 5.78 18.75
N LEU A 35 11.44 5.54 19.15
CA LEU A 35 12.61 6.27 18.65
C LEU A 35 12.82 5.99 17.16
N ARG A 36 12.63 4.74 16.75
CA ARG A 36 12.74 4.31 15.36
C ARG A 36 11.62 4.90 14.50
N SER A 37 10.38 4.95 15.01
CA SER A 37 9.27 5.61 14.31
C SER A 37 9.51 7.11 14.15
N LEU A 38 10.05 7.80 15.16
CA LEU A 38 10.39 9.22 15.07
C LEU A 38 11.45 9.51 14.00
N ASN A 39 12.48 8.66 13.91
CA ASN A 39 13.53 8.79 12.89
C ASN A 39 12.97 8.60 11.47
N MET A 40 12.15 7.57 11.26
CA MET A 40 11.50 7.35 9.96
C MET A 40 10.57 8.51 9.59
N GLU A 41 9.86 9.09 10.56
CA GLU A 41 8.96 10.23 10.32
C GLU A 41 9.73 11.47 9.86
N ALA A 42 10.85 11.78 10.51
CA ALA A 42 11.71 12.89 10.12
C ALA A 42 12.25 12.71 8.69
N LEU A 43 12.73 11.50 8.35
CA LEU A 43 13.19 11.17 6.99
C LEU A 43 12.07 11.30 5.95
N CYS A 44 10.86 10.85 6.29
CA CYS A 44 9.70 10.98 5.42
C CYS A 44 9.36 12.46 5.16
N LYS A 45 9.37 13.29 6.21
CA LYS A 45 9.11 14.73 6.12
C LYS A 45 10.15 15.45 5.25
N ASP A 46 11.45 15.18 5.43
CA ASP A 46 12.53 15.74 4.62
C ASP A 46 12.37 15.39 3.12
N GLN A 47 12.09 14.11 2.82
CA GLN A 47 11.92 13.68 1.44
C GLN A 47 10.64 14.26 0.81
N ALA A 48 9.54 14.34 1.56
CA ALA A 48 8.32 14.98 1.10
C ALA A 48 8.51 16.47 0.87
N ALA A 49 9.21 17.16 1.78
CA ALA A 49 9.56 18.57 1.65
C ALA A 49 10.32 18.84 0.35
N LYS A 50 11.35 18.02 0.06
CA LYS A 50 12.11 18.08 -1.20
C LYS A 50 11.23 17.81 -2.42
N ARG A 51 10.39 16.78 -2.38
CA ARG A 51 9.59 16.34 -3.52
C ARG A 51 8.46 17.30 -3.90
N TYR A 52 7.86 17.95 -2.90
CA TYR A 52 6.76 18.91 -3.05
C TYR A 52 7.22 20.37 -2.99
N ASN A 53 8.53 20.61 -2.92
CA ASN A 53 9.14 21.93 -2.82
C ASN A 53 8.49 22.81 -1.74
N THR A 54 8.32 22.22 -0.56
CA THR A 54 7.72 22.84 0.62
C THR A 54 8.66 22.66 1.82
N GLY A 55 8.41 23.35 2.93
CA GLY A 55 9.17 23.12 4.16
C GLY A 55 8.67 21.88 4.90
N GLU A 56 9.55 21.17 5.61
CA GLU A 56 9.19 20.02 6.45
C GLU A 56 8.08 20.33 7.46
N GLN A 57 8.06 21.57 7.97
CA GLN A 57 7.04 22.08 8.90
C GLN A 57 5.63 22.11 8.30
N LYS A 58 5.51 22.00 6.98
CA LYS A 58 4.25 21.99 6.21
C LYS A 58 3.88 20.59 5.73
N ILE A 59 4.54 19.56 6.27
CA ILE A 59 4.28 18.16 6.01
C ILE A 59 3.75 17.53 7.29
N ASP A 60 2.53 17.01 7.24
CA ASP A 60 1.90 16.31 8.35
C ASP A 60 1.87 14.80 8.08
N VAL A 61 2.54 14.03 8.92
CA VAL A 61 2.47 12.56 8.90
C VAL A 61 1.31 12.14 9.81
N THR A 62 0.38 11.36 9.27
CA THR A 62 -0.91 11.05 9.92
C THR A 62 -1.07 9.59 10.30
N ALA A 63 -0.37 8.68 9.61
CA ALA A 63 -0.45 7.26 9.89
C ALA A 63 0.89 6.58 9.68
N PHE A 64 1.16 5.60 10.54
CA PHE A 64 2.26 4.67 10.42
C PHE A 64 1.68 3.25 10.38
N GLU A 65 1.88 2.57 9.28
CA GLU A 65 1.38 1.22 9.04
C GLU A 65 2.56 0.29 8.74
N GLN A 66 2.48 -0.94 9.20
CA GLN A 66 3.40 -1.99 8.77
C GLN A 66 2.68 -2.81 7.70
N PHE A 67 3.32 -3.03 6.55
CA PHE A 67 2.76 -3.78 5.44
C PHE A 67 3.75 -4.86 5.03
N GLN A 68 3.42 -6.14 5.25
CA GLN A 68 4.19 -7.27 4.67
C GLN A 68 5.72 -7.29 5.00
N GLY A 69 6.13 -6.64 6.09
CA GLY A 69 7.54 -6.53 6.49
C GLY A 69 8.21 -5.20 6.16
N SER A 70 7.55 -4.33 5.37
CA SER A 70 7.92 -2.92 5.20
C SER A 70 7.10 -2.02 6.12
N TYR A 71 7.55 -0.79 6.32
CA TYR A 71 6.77 0.25 6.98
C TYR A 71 6.30 1.28 5.96
N GLU A 72 5.08 1.77 6.13
CA GLU A 72 4.49 2.82 5.31
C GLU A 72 4.05 3.97 6.20
N MET A 73 4.51 5.18 5.89
CA MET A 73 4.07 6.41 6.52
C MET A 73 3.21 7.19 5.55
N ARG A 74 2.00 7.53 5.96
CA ARG A 74 1.09 8.36 5.17
C ARG A 74 1.12 9.78 5.70
N GLY A 75 1.13 10.74 4.79
CA GLY A 75 1.06 12.14 5.16
C GLY A 75 0.40 13.01 4.12
N TYR A 76 0.25 14.27 4.48
CA TYR A 76 -0.35 15.31 3.66
C TYR A 76 0.57 16.51 3.61
N THR A 77 0.63 17.15 2.44
CA THR A 77 1.21 18.49 2.33
C THR A 77 0.20 19.52 2.82
N PHE A 78 0.64 20.75 3.09
CA PHE A 78 -0.23 21.91 3.33
C PHE A 78 -1.28 22.13 2.22
N ARG A 79 -1.03 21.63 0.99
CA ARG A 79 -1.99 21.68 -0.14
C ARG A 79 -2.98 20.51 -0.15
N LYS A 80 -3.00 19.69 0.90
CA LYS A 80 -3.79 18.46 1.04
C LYS A 80 -3.44 17.38 0.01
N GLU A 81 -2.22 17.39 -0.53
CA GLU A 81 -1.72 16.33 -1.40
C GLU A 81 -1.31 15.13 -0.55
N GLN A 82 -1.86 13.96 -0.83
CA GLN A 82 -1.55 12.74 -0.10
C GLN A 82 -0.25 12.13 -0.63
N PHE A 83 0.59 11.65 0.29
CA PHE A 83 1.78 10.90 -0.06
C PHE A 83 1.99 9.73 0.89
N VAL A 84 2.77 8.76 0.44
CA VAL A 84 3.20 7.61 1.23
C VAL A 84 4.71 7.45 1.12
N CYS A 85 5.39 7.43 2.27
CA CYS A 85 6.80 7.03 2.35
C CYS A 85 6.87 5.56 2.75
N SER A 86 7.56 4.75 1.95
CA SER A 86 7.82 3.35 2.24
C SER A 86 9.23 3.18 2.79
N PHE A 87 9.38 2.33 3.79
CA PHE A 87 10.64 1.96 4.43
C PHE A 87 10.79 0.45 4.47
N ASP A 88 12.02 -0.05 4.39
CA ASP A 88 12.29 -1.47 4.57
C ASP A 88 12.08 -1.92 6.04
N ALA A 89 12.28 -3.21 6.31
CA ALA A 89 12.20 -3.75 7.67
C ALA A 89 13.23 -3.12 8.61
N ASP A 90 14.34 -2.62 8.06
CA ASP A 90 15.50 -1.99 8.72
C ASP A 90 15.36 -0.48 8.91
N GLY A 91 14.28 0.12 8.40
CA GLY A 91 13.95 1.55 8.54
C GLY A 91 14.67 2.45 7.56
N HIS A 92 15.30 1.91 6.53
CA HIS A 92 15.83 2.69 5.42
C HIS A 92 14.71 3.12 4.50
N PHE A 93 14.81 4.36 4.04
CA PHE A 93 13.87 4.93 3.09
C PHE A 93 13.97 4.19 1.75
N LEU A 94 12.85 3.68 1.26
CA LEU A 94 12.77 3.01 -0.04
C LEU A 94 12.30 3.99 -1.12
N HIS A 95 11.11 4.57 -0.94
CA HIS A 95 10.50 5.43 -1.94
C HIS A 95 9.35 6.26 -1.36
N LEU A 96 9.03 7.38 -2.04
CA LEU A 96 7.87 8.22 -1.76
C LEU A 96 6.95 8.23 -2.99
N SER A 97 5.71 7.78 -2.80
CA SER A 97 4.63 7.84 -3.80
C SER A 97 3.62 8.93 -3.47
N MET A 98 3.02 9.46 -4.54
CA MET A 98 1.84 10.30 -4.47
C MET A 98 0.61 9.38 -4.49
N ARG A 99 -0.42 9.69 -3.72
CA ARG A 99 -1.69 8.95 -3.72
C ARG A 99 -2.88 9.82 -4.09
#